data_AF-A0A535GS52-F1
#
_entry.id   AF-A0A535GS52-F1
#
_cell.length_a   1.000
_cell.length_b   1.000
_cell.length_c   1.000
_cell.angle_alpha   90.00
_cell.angle_beta   90.00
_cell.angle_gamma   90.00
#
_symmetry.space_group_name_H-M   'P 1'
#
loop_
_entity.id
_entity.type
_entity.pdbx_description
1 polymer ?
#
loop_
_entity_poly.entity_id
_entity_poly.type
_entity_poly.pdbx_seq_one_letter_code
_entity_poly.pdbx_strand_id
1 'polypeptide(L)'
;MVSGYVELHTHSSHSFLDGASSVDDLVVAAKERGMDALALTDTNGLYGAVRFWNAANEAGVRPIFGAELHLLDFGHVVLIAKDELGWR
;
A
#
# COMPACT_ATOMS: atom_id res chain seq x y z
N MET A 1 20.33 7.21 4.87
CA MET A 1 19.10 7.32 4.05
C MET A 1 19.15 6.21 3.03
N VAL A 2 18.13 5.37 2.96
CA VAL A 2 18.04 4.33 1.92
C VAL A 2 17.66 5.05 0.63
N SER A 3 18.64 5.47 -0.18
CA SER A 3 18.34 6.03 -1.48
C SER A 3 17.94 4.90 -2.42
N GLY A 4 16.67 4.85 -2.81
CA GLY A 4 16.19 4.03 -3.94
C GLY A 4 15.30 2.84 -3.60
N TYR A 5 15.00 2.54 -2.33
CA TYR A 5 14.01 1.53 -1.98
C TYR A 5 12.63 2.14 -1.76
N VAL A 6 11.62 1.50 -2.34
CA VAL A 6 10.19 1.80 -2.12
C VAL A 6 9.51 0.45 -1.92
N GLU A 7 8.74 0.34 -0.84
CA GLU A 7 7.93 -0.87 -0.61
C GLU A 7 6.70 -0.85 -1.52
N LEU A 8 6.59 -1.89 -2.36
CA LEU A 8 5.51 -2.02 -3.36
C LEU A 8 4.51 -3.12 -3.00
N HIS A 9 4.75 -3.87 -1.92
CA HIS A 9 3.88 -4.94 -1.45
C HIS A 9 3.72 -4.81 0.07
N THR A 10 2.58 -4.26 0.51
CA THR A 10 2.33 -4.04 1.95
C THR A 10 0.88 -4.25 2.30
N HIS A 11 0.66 -4.91 3.44
CA HIS A 11 -0.64 -5.19 4.03
C HIS A 11 -0.86 -4.34 5.26
N SER A 12 -1.98 -3.64 5.30
CA SER A 12 -2.50 -3.03 6.52
C SER A 12 -3.46 -3.98 7.24
N SER A 13 -3.93 -3.59 8.41
CA SER A 13 -4.97 -4.29 9.17
C SER A 13 -6.30 -4.49 8.42
N HIS A 14 -6.47 -3.86 7.25
CA HIS A 14 -7.59 -4.16 6.34
C HIS A 14 -7.43 -5.48 5.58
N SER A 15 -6.21 -6.01 5.49
CA SER A 15 -5.95 -7.39 5.07
C SER A 15 -6.29 -8.34 6.23
N PHE A 16 -7.54 -8.79 6.27
CA PHE A 16 -8.06 -9.55 7.40
C PHE A 16 -7.24 -10.82 7.68
N LEU A 17 -6.79 -10.98 8.94
CA LEU A 17 -5.94 -12.07 9.43
C LEU A 17 -4.53 -12.15 8.83
N ASP A 18 -4.11 -11.16 8.03
CA ASP A 18 -2.83 -11.18 7.32
C ASP A 18 -2.01 -9.90 7.60
N GLY A 19 -2.66 -8.75 7.69
CA GLY A 19 -2.01 -7.48 8.04
C GLY A 19 -2.15 -7.12 9.52
N ALA A 20 -1.03 -6.74 10.14
CA ALA A 20 -0.99 -6.38 11.56
C ALA A 20 -1.00 -4.85 11.79
N SER A 21 -0.31 -4.09 10.94
CA SER A 21 -0.12 -2.64 11.12
C SER A 21 -1.31 -1.84 10.61
N SER A 22 -1.65 -0.75 11.29
CA SER A 22 -2.60 0.20 10.72
C SER A 22 -2.01 0.91 9.50
N VAL A 23 -2.86 1.49 8.66
CA VAL A 23 -2.42 2.30 7.51
C VAL A 23 -1.52 3.47 7.96
N ASP A 24 -1.85 4.10 9.07
CA ASP A 24 -1.09 5.21 9.65
C ASP A 24 0.31 4.77 10.09
N ASP A 25 0.41 3.64 10.79
CA ASP A 25 1.70 3.11 11.25
C ASP A 25 2.61 2.79 10.07
N LEU A 26 2.05 2.22 8.98
CA LEU A 26 2.81 1.92 7.77
C LEU A 26 3.39 3.19 7.13
N VAL A 27 2.59 4.25 7.02
CA VAL A 27 3.02 5.53 6.45
C VAL A 27 4.09 6.19 7.32
N VAL A 28 3.89 6.22 8.65
CA VAL A 28 4.89 6.75 9.59
C VAL A 28 6.20 5.99 9.45
N ALA A 29 6.13 4.66 9.41
CA ALA A 29 7.33 3.85 9.32
C ALA A 29 8.05 3.97 7.96
N ALA A 30 7.32 4.22 6.86
CA ALA A 30 7.92 4.56 5.56
C ALA A 30 8.65 5.90 5.62
N LYS A 31 8.03 6.91 6.26
CA LYS A 31 8.64 8.23 6.46
C LYS A 31 9.91 8.16 7.30
N GLU A 32 9.88 7.46 8.43
CA GLU A 32 11.03 7.30 9.33
C GLU A 32 12.21 6.58 8.65
N ARG A 33 11.92 5.66 7.73
CA ARG A 33 12.94 4.96 6.92
C ARG A 33 13.44 5.80 5.74
N GLY A 34 12.87 6.97 5.51
CA GLY A 34 13.25 7.87 4.43
C GLY A 34 12.81 7.41 3.04
N MET A 35 11.68 6.69 2.95
CA MET A 35 11.07 6.30 1.68
C MET A 35 10.29 7.48 1.09
N ASP A 36 10.46 7.74 -0.21
CA ASP A 36 9.73 8.79 -0.93
C ASP A 36 8.29 8.38 -1.30
N ALA A 37 8.03 7.07 -1.33
CA ALA A 37 6.75 6.48 -1.70
C ALA A 37 6.48 5.20 -0.91
N LEU A 38 5.21 4.80 -0.86
CA LEU A 38 4.75 3.54 -0.28
C LEU A 38 3.58 3.03 -1.12
N ALA A 39 3.50 1.72 -1.37
CA ALA A 39 2.29 1.09 -1.88
C ALA A 39 1.44 0.49 -0.77
N LEU A 40 0.12 0.60 -0.90
CA LEU A 40 -0.82 -0.20 -0.14
C LEU A 40 -1.44 -1.23 -1.07
N THR A 41 -1.28 -2.51 -0.75
CA THR A 41 -1.72 -3.64 -1.56
C THR A 41 -2.46 -4.65 -0.69
N ASP A 42 -3.53 -4.20 -0.03
CA ASP A 42 -4.33 -5.05 0.85
C ASP A 42 -4.95 -6.23 0.11
N THR A 43 -5.20 -7.31 0.85
CA THR A 43 -5.71 -8.58 0.33
C THR A 43 -7.16 -8.44 -0.16
N ASN A 44 -7.39 -8.72 -1.44
CA ASN A 44 -8.68 -8.76 -2.11
C ASN A 44 -9.54 -7.49 -1.97
N GLY A 45 -8.93 -6.34 -1.67
CA GLY A 45 -9.69 -5.12 -1.44
C GLY A 45 -8.87 -3.86 -1.31
N LEU A 46 -9.58 -2.74 -1.37
CA LEU A 46 -9.04 -1.37 -1.31
C LEU A 46 -9.62 -0.58 -0.12
N TYR A 47 -10.04 -1.28 0.94
CA TYR A 47 -10.78 -0.69 2.06
C TYR A 47 -10.01 0.45 2.75
N GLY A 48 -8.68 0.33 2.81
CA GLY A 48 -7.80 1.34 3.39
C GLY A 48 -7.46 2.52 2.48
N ALA A 49 -7.87 2.53 1.20
CA ALA A 49 -7.34 3.46 0.20
C ALA A 49 -7.55 4.94 0.55
N VAL A 50 -8.73 5.33 1.01
CA VAL A 50 -9.01 6.74 1.38
C VAL A 50 -8.22 7.16 2.62
N ARG A 51 -8.10 6.28 3.63
CA ARG A 51 -7.28 6.55 4.81
C ARG A 51 -5.81 6.70 4.43
N PHE A 52 -5.34 5.82 3.54
CA PHE A 52 -3.97 5.81 3.05
C PHE A 52 -3.61 7.07 2.27
N TRP A 53 -4.50 7.52 1.38
CA TRP A 53 -4.34 8.80 0.68
C TRP A 53 -4.12 9.95 1.67
N ASN A 54 -4.97 10.06 2.69
CA ASN A 54 -4.90 11.15 3.65
C ASN A 54 -3.61 11.08 4.49
N ALA A 55 -3.30 9.91 5.05
CA ALA A 55 -2.11 9.73 5.89
C ALA A 55 -0.81 9.94 5.10
N ALA A 56 -0.71 9.40 3.88
CA ALA A 56 0.46 9.56 3.02
C ALA A 56 0.70 11.02 2.64
N ASN A 57 -0.37 11.75 2.29
CA ASN A 57 -0.29 13.18 1.99
C ASN A 57 0.17 14.00 3.20
N GLU A 58 -0.35 13.71 4.41
CA GLU A 58 0.05 14.40 5.64
C GLU A 58 1.54 14.15 5.99
N ALA A 59 2.04 12.93 5.77
CA ALA A 59 3.43 12.56 6.01
C ALA A 59 4.40 13.01 4.90
N GLY A 60 3.88 13.50 3.76
CA GLY A 60 4.66 13.81 2.57
C GLY A 60 5.33 12.56 1.97
N VAL A 61 4.64 11.43 1.99
CA VAL A 61 5.02 10.17 1.33
C VAL A 61 4.12 10.00 0.12
N ARG A 62 4.66 9.70 -1.06
CA ARG A 62 3.83 9.52 -2.26
C ARG A 62 3.05 8.20 -2.17
N PRO A 63 1.70 8.22 -2.18
CA PRO A 63 0.92 6.99 -2.17
C PRO A 63 0.96 6.30 -3.55
N ILE A 64 1.05 4.96 -3.52
CA ILE A 64 0.88 4.07 -4.67
C ILE A 64 -0.27 3.12 -4.34
N PHE A 65 -1.28 3.05 -5.21
CA PHE A 65 -2.46 2.23 -4.97
C PHE A 65 -2.37 0.88 -5.67
N GLY A 66 -2.79 -0.16 -4.98
CA GLY A 66 -2.82 -1.52 -5.50
C GLY A 66 -3.61 -2.46 -4.60
N ALA A 67 -3.61 -3.73 -4.96
CA ALA A 67 -4.20 -4.80 -4.16
C ALA A 67 -3.46 -6.11 -4.44
N GLU A 68 -3.40 -6.98 -3.45
CA GLU A 68 -3.04 -8.38 -3.68
C GLU A 68 -4.32 -9.18 -3.91
N LEU A 69 -4.48 -9.75 -5.10
CA LEU A 69 -5.61 -10.61 -5.43
C LEU A 69 -5.22 -12.07 -5.24
N HIS A 70 -6.07 -12.81 -4.52
CA HIS A 70 -5.97 -14.26 -4.40
C HIS A 70 -6.86 -14.88 -5.48
N LEU A 71 -6.23 -15.40 -6.52
CA LEU A 71 -6.87 -15.97 -7.70
C LEU A 71 -6.75 -17.49 -7.65
N LEU A 72 -7.82 -18.20 -8.04
CA LEU A 72 -7.87 -19.67 -8.02
C LEU A 72 -6.76 -20.29 -8.88
N ASP A 73 -6.54 -19.76 -10.08
CA ASP A 73 -5.61 -20.34 -11.06
C ASP A 73 -4.22 -19.69 -11.05
N PHE A 74 -4.06 -18.55 -10.39
CA PHE A 74 -2.84 -17.74 -10.43
C PHE A 74 -2.21 -17.50 -9.06
N GLY A 75 -2.81 -18.02 -7.98
CA GLY A 75 -2.34 -17.78 -6.62
C GLY A 75 -2.43 -16.30 -6.26
N HIS A 76 -1.38 -15.78 -5.66
CA HIS A 76 -1.33 -14.43 -5.12
C HIS A 76 -0.69 -13.48 -6.13
N VAL A 77 -1.44 -12.46 -6.56
CA VAL A 77 -1.00 -11.50 -7.58
C VAL A 77 -1.12 -10.08 -7.06
N VAL A 78 0.02 -9.38 -6.96
CA VAL A 78 0.08 -7.96 -6.61
C VAL A 78 -0.17 -7.12 -7.85
N LEU A 79 -1.18 -6.25 -7.79
CA LEU A 79 -1.54 -5.31 -8.84
C LEU A 79 -1.29 -3.89 -8.37
N ILE A 80 -0.74 -3.05 -9.26
CA ILE A 80 -0.48 -1.64 -9.01
C ILE A 80 -1.22 -0.79 -10.04
N ALA A 81 -2.01 0.17 -9.58
CA ALA A 81 -2.63 1.18 -10.42
C ALA A 81 -1.56 2.17 -10.88
N LYS A 82 -1.20 2.09 -12.17
CA LYS A 82 -0.20 2.98 -12.78
C LYS A 82 -0.72 4.41 -12.96
N ASP A 83 -2.01 4.53 -13.27
CA ASP A 83 -2.69 5.78 -13.61
C ASP A 83 -4.19 5.68 -13.24
N GLU A 84 -4.96 6.71 -13.59
CA GLU A 84 -6.39 6.76 -13.34
C GLU A 84 -7.16 5.64 -14.06
N LEU A 85 -6.69 5.18 -15.23
CA LEU A 85 -7.31 4.06 -15.92
C LEU A 85 -7.06 2.76 -15.15
N GLY A 86 -5.87 2.57 -14.59
CA GLY A 86 -5.56 1.42 -13.72
C GLY A 86 -6.29 1.43 -12.38
N TRP A 87 -6.80 2.59 -11.93
CA TRP A 87 -7.59 2.73 -10.71
C TRP A 87 -9.08 2.43 -10.90
N ARG A 88 -9.63 2.72 -12.09
CA ARG A 88 -11.05 2.55 -12.43
C ARG A 88 -11.41 1.11 -12.73
#